data_AF-A0A9D0M5V4-F1
#
_entry.id   AF-A0A9D0M5V4-F1
#
_cell.length_a   1.000
_cell.length_b   1.000
_cell.length_c   1.000
_cell.angle_alpha   90.00
_cell.angle_beta   90.00
_cell.angle_gamma   90.00
#
_symmetry.space_group_name_H-M   'P 1'
#
loop_
_entity.id
_entity.type
_entity.pdbx_description
1 polymer ?
#
loop_
_entity_poly.entity_id
_entity_poly.type
_entity_poly.pdbx_seq_one_letter_code
_entity_poly.pdbx_strand_id
1 'polypeptide(L)'
;MKEVDMSKDGMILKNEAYDAAQKGDLKKAVELYEKASALLPDDAETYYNLGVAYGELALEDVAREELWEDKTDEEDYFENAIKNYLKATELKPDNIHAWNNLGILYKALDWDDKAAEAFERSLKIDPDQKDIMELLNELK
;
A
#
# COMPACT_ATOMS: atom_id res chain seq x y z
N MET A 1 -3.67 32.15 -20.44
CA MET A 1 -4.26 30.96 -19.78
C MET A 1 -3.12 29.98 -19.62
N LYS A 2 -2.57 29.79 -18.42
CA LYS A 2 -1.54 28.76 -18.22
C LYS A 2 -2.27 27.43 -18.29
N GLU A 3 -1.95 26.59 -19.26
CA GLU A 3 -2.25 25.16 -19.13
C GLU A 3 -1.62 24.72 -17.82
N VAL A 4 -2.47 24.43 -16.84
CA VAL A 4 -2.06 23.73 -15.64
C VAL A 4 -1.68 22.35 -16.14
N ASP A 5 -0.38 22.08 -16.19
CA ASP A 5 0.12 20.75 -16.46
C ASP A 5 -0.25 19.88 -15.25
N MET A 6 -1.43 19.27 -15.31
CA MET A 6 -1.99 18.44 -14.24
C MET A 6 -1.00 17.33 -13.84
N SER A 7 -0.14 16.89 -14.75
CA SER A 7 0.91 15.91 -14.45
C SER A 7 1.99 16.50 -13.54
N LYS A 8 2.40 17.74 -13.79
CA LYS A 8 3.38 18.44 -12.96
C LYS A 8 2.88 18.68 -11.53
N ASP A 9 1.62 19.09 -11.38
CA ASP A 9 1.01 19.29 -10.06
C ASP A 9 0.88 17.95 -9.32
N GLY A 10 0.52 16.87 -10.03
CA GLY A 10 0.54 15.52 -9.48
C GLY A 10 1.91 15.08 -8.98
N MET A 11 2.98 15.36 -9.72
CA MET A 11 4.35 15.05 -9.30
C MET A 11 4.79 15.84 -8.06
N ILE A 12 4.38 17.11 -7.94
CA ILE A 12 4.65 17.93 -6.75
C ILE A 12 3.98 17.30 -5.53
N LEU A 13 2.69 16.97 -5.63
CA LEU A 13 1.95 16.32 -4.55
C LEU A 13 2.56 14.97 -4.17
N LYS A 14 2.96 14.16 -5.16
CA LYS A 14 3.66 12.89 -4.91
C LYS A 14 4.94 13.06 -4.09
N ASN A 15 5.75 14.07 -4.43
CA ASN A 15 7.00 14.33 -3.71
C ASN A 15 6.74 14.85 -2.29
N GLU A 16 5.74 15.74 -2.11
CA GLU A 16 5.35 16.22 -0.78
C GLU A 16 4.78 15.10 0.09
N ALA A 17 4.02 14.17 -0.51
CA ALA A 17 3.51 12.99 0.17
C ALA A 17 4.66 12.07 0.63
N TYR A 18 5.66 11.86 -0.23
CA TYR A 18 6.86 11.12 0.12
C TYR A 18 7.61 11.76 1.29
N ASP A 19 7.81 13.08 1.25
CA ASP A 19 8.45 13.82 2.34
C ASP A 19 7.66 13.74 3.65
N ALA A 20 6.32 13.70 3.59
CA ALA A 20 5.47 13.51 4.76
C ALA A 20 5.61 12.09 5.33
N ALA A 21 5.59 11.07 4.48
CA ALA A 21 5.77 9.67 4.86
C ALA A 21 7.13 9.45 5.54
N GLN A 22 8.21 10.01 4.99
CA GLN A 22 9.55 9.93 5.59
C GLN A 22 9.64 10.58 6.98
N LYS A 23 8.75 11.53 7.30
CA LYS A 23 8.65 12.18 8.62
C LYS A 23 7.71 11.43 9.57
N GLY A 24 7.09 10.34 9.13
CA GLY A 24 6.07 9.59 9.87
C GLY A 24 4.70 10.27 9.93
N ASP A 25 4.47 11.33 9.13
CA ASP A 25 3.17 11.99 9.06
C ASP A 25 2.27 11.24 8.07
N LEU A 26 1.88 10.02 8.44
CA LEU A 26 1.20 9.07 7.56
C LEU A 26 -0.18 9.57 7.10
N LYS A 27 -0.93 10.25 7.97
CA LYS A 27 -2.23 10.84 7.61
C LYS A 27 -2.08 11.89 6.52
N LYS A 28 -1.07 12.76 6.65
CA LYS A 28 -0.76 13.75 5.60
C LYS A 28 -0.25 13.10 4.32
N ALA A 29 0.56 12.04 4.45
CA ALA A 29 1.04 11.29 3.30
C ALA A 29 -0.12 10.70 2.50
N VAL A 30 -1.10 10.07 3.17
CA VAL A 30 -2.33 9.57 2.54
C VAL A 30 -3.06 10.68 1.81
N GLU A 31 -3.37 11.80 2.48
CA GLU A 31 -4.11 12.92 1.87
C GLU A 31 -3.42 13.43 0.58
N LEU A 32 -2.10 13.55 0.61
CA LEU A 32 -1.33 14.05 -0.53
C LEU A 32 -1.21 13.01 -1.65
N TYR A 33 -1.01 11.73 -1.31
CA TYR A 33 -0.95 10.65 -2.29
C TYR A 33 -2.30 10.39 -2.97
N GLU A 34 -3.43 10.52 -2.25
CA GLU A 34 -4.76 10.44 -2.86
C GLU A 34 -4.95 11.54 -3.91
N LYS A 35 -4.60 12.79 -3.57
CA LYS A 35 -4.62 13.91 -4.51
C LYS A 35 -3.66 13.68 -5.69
N ALA A 36 -2.47 13.15 -5.43
CA ALA A 36 -1.51 12.81 -6.48
C ALA A 36 -2.07 11.73 -7.42
N SER A 37 -2.68 10.68 -6.88
CA SER A 37 -3.25 9.57 -7.67
C SER A 37 -4.38 10.01 -8.60
N ALA A 38 -5.18 11.01 -8.18
CA ALA A 38 -6.22 11.59 -9.02
C ALA A 38 -5.65 12.33 -10.25
N LEU A 39 -4.43 12.85 -10.14
CA LEU A 39 -3.71 13.54 -11.22
C LEU A 39 -2.75 12.61 -11.99
N LEU A 40 -2.36 11.49 -11.38
CA LEU A 40 -1.43 10.49 -11.92
C LEU A 40 -2.07 9.08 -11.91
N PRO A 41 -3.18 8.85 -12.64
CA PRO A 41 -3.95 7.61 -12.57
C PRO A 41 -3.21 6.36 -13.08
N ASP A 42 -2.11 6.56 -13.83
CA ASP A 42 -1.28 5.50 -14.39
C ASP A 42 0.10 5.37 -13.70
N ASP A 43 0.35 6.11 -12.60
CA ASP A 43 1.62 6.05 -11.87
C ASP A 43 1.58 4.97 -10.78
N ALA A 44 2.08 3.78 -11.11
CA ALA A 44 2.11 2.63 -10.20
C ALA A 44 2.83 2.94 -8.86
N GLU A 45 3.83 3.82 -8.87
CA GLU A 45 4.58 4.21 -7.68
C GLU A 45 3.71 5.00 -6.69
N THR A 46 2.87 5.92 -7.17
CA THR A 46 1.92 6.66 -6.32
C THR A 46 0.98 5.71 -5.60
N TYR A 47 0.38 4.74 -6.32
CA TYR A 47 -0.50 3.75 -5.72
C TYR A 47 0.24 2.82 -4.75
N TYR A 48 1.46 2.40 -5.09
CA TYR A 48 2.27 1.60 -4.17
C TYR A 48 2.55 2.36 -2.86
N ASN A 49 3.02 3.61 -2.94
CA ASN A 49 3.33 4.40 -1.75
C ASN A 49 2.09 4.78 -0.94
N LEU A 50 0.95 5.02 -1.60
CA LEU A 50 -0.34 5.19 -0.93
C LEU A 50 -0.74 3.92 -0.16
N GLY A 51 -0.55 2.74 -0.78
CA GLY A 51 -0.75 1.45 -0.14
C GLY A 51 0.15 1.24 1.08
N VAL A 52 1.41 1.68 1.01
CA VAL A 52 2.35 1.67 2.15
C VAL A 52 1.83 2.54 3.28
N ALA A 53 1.46 3.79 3.00
CA ALA A 53 0.97 4.72 4.01
C ALA A 53 -0.29 4.20 4.72
N TYR A 54 -1.25 3.63 3.96
CA TYR A 54 -2.41 2.98 4.55
C TYR A 54 -2.06 1.73 5.34
N GLY A 55 -1.16 0.89 4.85
CA GLY A 55 -0.76 -0.34 5.54
C GLY A 55 -0.08 -0.06 6.88
N GLU A 56 0.76 0.98 6.96
CA GLU A 56 1.35 1.42 8.21
C GLU A 56 0.30 1.96 9.19
N LEU A 57 -0.65 2.78 8.71
CA LEU A 57 -1.78 3.24 9.52
C LEU A 57 -2.63 2.07 10.03
N ALA A 58 -2.89 1.05 9.21
CA ALA A 58 -3.63 -0.15 9.59
C ALA A 58 -2.95 -0.91 10.73
N LEU A 59 -1.62 -1.05 10.67
CA LEU A 59 -0.86 -1.74 11.71
C LEU A 59 -0.73 -0.91 13.00
N GLU A 60 -0.63 0.42 12.91
CA GLU A 60 -0.73 1.31 14.07
C GLU A 60 -2.10 1.20 14.75
N ASP A 61 -3.15 1.02 13.95
CA ASP A 61 -4.53 0.86 14.40
C ASP A 61 -4.72 -0.39 15.27
N VAL A 62 -4.20 -1.53 14.80
CA VAL A 62 -4.21 -2.80 15.53
C VAL A 62 -3.51 -2.67 16.88
N ALA A 63 -2.39 -1.93 16.93
CA ALA A 63 -1.67 -1.68 18.19
C ALA A 63 -2.47 -0.81 19.19
N ARG A 64 -3.50 -0.09 18.72
CA ARG A 64 -4.34 0.81 19.54
C ARG A 64 -5.65 0.18 19.98
N GLU A 65 -6.01 -1.01 19.48
CA GLU A 65 -7.24 -1.73 19.83
C GLU A 65 -7.38 -2.06 21.32
N GLU A 66 -6.31 -2.00 22.13
CA GLU A 66 -6.41 -2.09 23.61
C GLU A 66 -7.22 -0.93 24.25
N LEU A 67 -7.68 0.07 23.48
CA LEU A 67 -8.29 1.29 24.00
C LEU A 67 -9.71 1.60 23.50
N TRP A 68 -10.39 0.73 22.72
CA TRP A 68 -11.58 1.17 21.96
C TRP A 68 -12.89 0.43 22.25
N GLU A 69 -13.87 1.15 22.81
CA GLU A 69 -15.31 0.80 22.80
C GLU A 69 -16.10 1.51 21.68
N ASP A 70 -15.49 2.40 20.86
CA ASP A 70 -16.25 3.28 19.95
C ASP A 70 -15.55 3.55 18.62
N LYS A 71 -15.04 2.50 17.95
CA LYS A 71 -14.52 2.64 16.59
C LYS A 71 -15.69 2.49 15.60
N THR A 72 -16.19 3.64 15.14
CA THR A 72 -17.35 3.74 14.24
C THR A 72 -17.01 4.36 12.87
N ASP A 73 -15.74 4.62 12.55
CA ASP A 73 -15.37 5.42 11.38
C ASP A 73 -15.07 4.64 10.08
N GLU A 74 -15.51 5.26 8.98
CA GLU A 74 -15.72 4.80 7.61
C GLU A 74 -14.47 4.42 6.78
N GLU A 75 -13.28 4.36 7.38
CA GLU A 75 -12.03 4.10 6.66
C GLU A 75 -11.33 2.84 7.15
N ASP A 76 -11.57 1.73 6.46
CA ASP A 76 -10.78 0.51 6.64
C ASP A 76 -9.40 0.70 5.96
N TYR A 77 -8.38 0.98 6.78
CA TYR A 77 -7.01 1.13 6.31
C TYR A 77 -6.47 -0.14 5.66
N PHE A 78 -6.90 -1.33 6.09
CA PHE A 78 -6.51 -2.58 5.45
C PHE A 78 -7.10 -2.67 4.04
N GLU A 79 -8.40 -2.39 3.89
CA GLU A 79 -9.06 -2.39 2.57
C GLU A 79 -8.39 -1.39 1.61
N ASN A 80 -8.13 -0.17 2.08
CA ASN A 80 -7.49 0.85 1.26
C ASN A 80 -6.05 0.49 0.89
N ALA A 81 -5.27 -0.10 1.80
CA ALA A 81 -3.92 -0.56 1.49
C ALA A 81 -3.94 -1.64 0.40
N ILE A 82 -4.79 -2.66 0.56
CA ILE A 82 -4.96 -3.75 -0.40
C ILE A 82 -5.36 -3.22 -1.78
N LYS A 83 -6.38 -2.35 -1.83
CA LYS A 83 -6.87 -1.74 -3.08
C LYS A 83 -5.76 -1.01 -3.82
N ASN A 84 -4.95 -0.23 -3.10
CA ASN A 84 -3.88 0.56 -3.71
C ASN A 84 -2.71 -0.32 -4.17
N TYR A 85 -2.34 -1.36 -3.42
CA TYR A 85 -1.35 -2.31 -3.90
C TYR A 85 -1.82 -3.10 -5.12
N LEU A 86 -3.07 -3.56 -5.15
CA LEU A 86 -3.64 -4.21 -6.34
C LEU A 86 -3.61 -3.27 -7.54
N LYS A 87 -3.93 -1.99 -7.36
CA LYS A 87 -3.81 -1.01 -8.45
C LYS A 87 -2.37 -0.84 -8.93
N ALA A 88 -1.41 -0.84 -8.01
CA ALA A 88 0.01 -0.80 -8.36
C ALA A 88 0.45 -2.04 -9.14
N THR A 89 -0.05 -3.24 -8.81
CA THR A 89 0.28 -4.47 -9.55
C THR A 89 -0.47 -4.59 -10.88
N GLU A 90 -1.65 -4.00 -11.02
CA GLU A 90 -2.33 -3.85 -12.31
C GLU A 90 -1.51 -2.99 -13.28
N LEU A 91 -1.02 -1.84 -12.81
CA LEU A 91 -0.23 -0.91 -13.60
C LEU A 91 1.20 -1.43 -13.85
N LYS A 92 1.77 -2.11 -12.86
CA LYS A 92 3.12 -2.67 -12.90
C LYS A 92 3.13 -4.10 -12.32
N PRO A 93 2.86 -5.12 -13.16
CA PRO A 93 2.75 -6.51 -12.70
C PRO A 93 4.03 -7.10 -12.10
N ASP A 94 5.19 -6.53 -12.40
CA ASP A 94 6.50 -6.91 -11.86
C ASP A 94 6.90 -6.11 -10.60
N ASN A 95 5.96 -5.36 -9.99
CA ASN A 95 6.20 -4.69 -8.71
C ASN A 95 6.25 -5.70 -7.56
N ILE A 96 7.44 -6.25 -7.36
CA ILE A 96 7.77 -7.21 -6.29
C ILE A 96 7.39 -6.73 -4.89
N HIS A 97 7.59 -5.45 -4.59
CA HIS A 97 7.30 -4.88 -3.27
C HIS A 97 5.79 -4.80 -3.01
N ALA A 98 5.00 -4.48 -4.03
CA ALA A 98 3.54 -4.47 -3.91
C ALA A 98 2.99 -5.89 -3.66
N TRP A 99 3.53 -6.91 -4.34
CA TRP A 99 3.16 -8.30 -4.10
C TRP A 99 3.55 -8.78 -2.70
N ASN A 100 4.75 -8.43 -2.22
CA ASN A 100 5.17 -8.74 -0.86
C ASN A 100 4.24 -8.14 0.19
N ASN A 101 3.95 -6.84 0.05
CA ASN A 101 3.11 -6.14 1.01
C ASN A 101 1.66 -6.63 0.99
N LEU A 102 1.13 -7.00 -0.19
CA LEU A 102 -0.17 -7.69 -0.28
C LEU A 102 -0.17 -8.99 0.50
N GLY A 103 0.86 -9.83 0.33
CA GLY A 103 0.93 -11.10 1.05
C GLY A 103 1.01 -10.91 2.55
N ILE A 104 1.79 -9.94 3.03
CA ILE A 104 1.89 -9.58 4.45
C ILE A 104 0.53 -9.12 5.00
N LEU A 105 -0.16 -8.22 4.29
CA LEU A 105 -1.46 -7.72 4.74
C LEU A 105 -2.54 -8.82 4.72
N TYR A 106 -2.58 -9.64 3.68
CA TYR A 106 -3.51 -10.77 3.64
C TYR A 106 -3.24 -11.77 4.76
N LYS A 107 -1.97 -12.05 5.08
CA LYS A 107 -1.60 -12.88 6.23
C LYS A 107 -2.04 -12.26 7.56
N ALA A 108 -1.91 -10.94 7.72
CA ALA A 108 -2.35 -10.24 8.92
C ALA A 108 -3.88 -10.26 9.12
N LEU A 109 -4.64 -10.43 8.02
CA LEU A 109 -6.10 -10.57 8.02
C LEU A 109 -6.56 -12.04 8.06
N ASP A 110 -5.66 -13.00 8.29
CA ASP A 110 -5.92 -14.44 8.22
C ASP A 110 -6.52 -14.90 6.88
N TRP A 111 -6.19 -14.21 5.77
CA TRP A 111 -6.60 -14.56 4.42
C TRP A 111 -5.50 -15.37 3.70
N ASP A 112 -5.16 -16.53 4.28
CA ASP A 112 -4.02 -17.36 3.87
C ASP A 112 -3.99 -17.69 2.38
N ASP A 113 -5.14 -18.03 1.77
CA ASP A 113 -5.21 -18.31 0.32
C ASP A 113 -4.72 -17.13 -0.54
N LYS A 114 -5.10 -15.90 -0.17
CA LYS A 114 -4.68 -14.70 -0.91
C LYS A 114 -3.24 -14.32 -0.60
N ALA A 115 -2.81 -14.56 0.64
CA ALA A 115 -1.42 -14.37 1.03
C ALA A 115 -0.49 -15.28 0.22
N ALA A 116 -0.87 -16.55 0.06
CA ALA A 116 -0.14 -17.53 -0.73
C ALA A 116 -0.04 -17.08 -2.20
N GLU A 117 -1.16 -16.68 -2.83
CA GLU A 117 -1.14 -16.19 -4.21
C GLU A 117 -0.19 -14.99 -4.36
N ALA A 118 -0.25 -14.01 -3.46
CA ALA A 118 0.60 -12.82 -3.53
C ALA A 118 2.08 -13.15 -3.37
N PHE A 119 2.44 -14.02 -2.41
CA PHE A 119 3.83 -14.47 -2.22
C PHE A 119 4.33 -15.30 -3.40
N GLU A 120 3.52 -16.20 -3.97
CA GLU A 120 3.86 -16.95 -5.17
C GLU A 120 4.11 -16.03 -6.38
N ARG A 121 3.29 -14.99 -6.55
CA ARG A 121 3.50 -13.97 -7.59
C ARG A 121 4.83 -13.24 -7.41
N SER A 122 5.16 -12.88 -6.17
CA SER A 122 6.44 -12.25 -5.85
C SER A 122 7.62 -13.17 -6.14
N LEU A 123 7.57 -14.42 -5.66
CA LEU A 123 8.63 -15.44 -5.86
C LEU A 123 8.80 -15.83 -7.32
N LYS A 124 7.76 -15.68 -8.15
CA LYS A 124 7.88 -15.85 -9.60
C LYS A 124 8.70 -14.73 -10.26
N ILE A 125 8.69 -13.53 -9.69
CA ILE A 125 9.49 -12.38 -10.18
C ILE A 125 10.94 -12.52 -9.67
N ASP A 126 11.10 -12.78 -8.37
CA ASP A 126 12.39 -13.03 -7.73
C ASP A 126 12.32 -14.26 -6.80
N PRO A 127 12.83 -15.41 -7.24
CA PRO A 127 12.83 -16.65 -6.46
C PRO A 127 13.77 -16.66 -5.24
N ASP A 128 14.70 -15.71 -5.14
CA ASP A 128 15.75 -15.73 -4.10
C ASP A 128 15.32 -15.04 -2.79
N GLN A 129 14.06 -14.59 -2.72
CA GLN A 129 13.46 -13.96 -1.53
C GLN A 129 13.17 -14.99 -0.42
N LYS A 130 14.20 -15.34 0.34
CA LYS A 130 14.11 -16.31 1.44
C LYS A 130 13.01 -15.96 2.45
N ASP A 131 12.92 -14.71 2.86
CA ASP A 131 11.92 -14.24 3.83
C ASP A 131 10.49 -14.49 3.32
N ILE A 132 10.23 -14.25 2.03
CA ILE A 132 8.92 -14.49 1.41
C ILE A 132 8.64 -15.99 1.29
N MET A 133 9.66 -16.80 0.96
CA MET A 133 9.53 -18.26 0.94
C MET A 133 9.23 -18.83 2.33
N GLU A 134 9.85 -18.30 3.38
CA GLU A 134 9.56 -18.66 4.77
C GLU A 134 8.11 -18.30 5.13
N LEU A 135 7.67 -17.07 4.85
CA LEU A 135 6.28 -16.65 5.09
C LEU A 135 5.26 -17.51 4.34
N LEU A 136 5.53 -17.88 3.08
CA LEU A 136 4.67 -18.78 2.31
C LEU A 136 4.56 -20.17 2.94
N ASN A 137 5.67 -20.71 3.48
CA ASN A 137 5.67 -22.01 4.16
C ASN A 137 4.95 -22.00 5.52
N GLU A 138 4.74 -20.83 6.12
CA GLU A 138 4.00 -20.68 7.38
C GLU A 138 2.47 -20.69 7.19
N LEU A 139 1.98 -20.44 5.98
CA LEU A 139 0.56 -20.50 5.65
C LEU A 139 0.08 -21.97 5.71
N LYS A 140 -1.00 -22.22 6.45
CA LYS A 140 -1.45 -23.59 6.79
C LYS A 140 -2.41 -24.21 5.79
#